data_AF-A0A4X2K202-F1
#
_entry.id   AF-A0A4X2K202-F1
#
_cell.length_a   1.000
_cell.length_b   1.000
_cell.length_c   1.000
_cell.angle_alpha   90.00
_cell.angle_beta   90.00
_cell.angle_gamma   90.00
#
_symmetry.space_group_name_H-M   'P 1'
#
loop_
_entity.id
_entity.type
_entity.pdbx_description
1 polymer ?
#
loop_
_entity_poly.entity_id
_entity_poly.type
_entity_poly.pdbx_seq_one_letter_code
_entity_poly.pdbx_strand_id
1 'polypeptide(L)'
;MKLLTHNLLSSHVRGVGPRGFPLRIQATEIRVSPVDFNPDFVTRMIPKMEWTALVEAAESLGHLSELPRQLKEGYEKDEDFLRKVHHVLLEVRVSPSPSSLEFFQPQG
;
A
#
# COMPACT_ATOMS: atom_id res chain seq x y z
N MET A 1 6.24 -4.93 4.26
CA MET A 1 6.26 -3.60 3.62
C MET A 1 4.90 -2.93 3.74
N LYS A 2 4.83 -1.62 4.07
CA LYS A 2 3.57 -0.84 4.06
C LYS A 2 3.12 -0.55 2.62
N LEU A 3 1.83 -0.40 2.37
CA LEU A 3 1.33 0.04 1.06
C LEU A 3 1.79 1.46 0.69
N LEU A 4 2.05 2.32 1.69
CA LEU A 4 2.71 3.60 1.44
C LEU A 4 4.04 3.45 0.69
N THR A 5 4.88 2.52 1.14
CA THR A 5 6.17 2.26 0.51
C THR A 5 5.99 1.70 -0.90
N HIS A 6 5.03 0.78 -1.09
CA HIS A 6 4.69 0.24 -2.41
C HIS A 6 4.27 1.33 -3.41
N ASN A 7 3.39 2.24 -2.98
CA ASN A 7 2.83 3.28 -3.83
C ASN A 7 3.88 4.33 -4.25
N LEU A 8 4.96 4.47 -3.48
CA LEU A 8 6.09 5.35 -3.79
C LEU A 8 7.22 4.65 -4.58
N LEU A 9 7.13 3.33 -4.79
CA LEU A 9 8.13 2.56 -5.51
C LEU A 9 7.75 2.43 -6.99
N SER A 10 8.53 3.06 -7.86
CA SER A 10 8.47 2.86 -9.32
C SER A 10 9.54 1.88 -9.79
N SER A 11 9.20 0.98 -10.72
CA SER A 11 10.19 0.11 -11.37
C SER A 11 11.13 0.94 -12.26
N HIS A 12 12.44 0.84 -12.02
CA HIS A 12 13.49 1.51 -12.81
C HIS A 12 14.27 0.52 -13.70
N VAL A 13 13.68 -0.64 -14.01
CA VAL A 13 14.32 -1.66 -14.86
C VAL A 13 14.50 -1.11 -16.28
N ARG A 14 15.75 -1.11 -16.80
CA ARG A 14 16.07 -0.65 -18.17
C ARG A 14 15.27 -1.46 -19.20
N GLY A 15 14.50 -0.77 -20.05
CA GLY A 15 13.63 -1.37 -21.07
C GLY A 15 12.14 -1.37 -20.69
N VAL A 16 11.82 -1.15 -19.42
CA VAL A 16 10.46 -0.81 -18.98
C VAL A 16 10.38 0.71 -19.05
N GLY A 17 9.74 1.25 -20.09
CA GLY A 17 9.51 2.71 -20.20
C GLY A 17 8.62 3.24 -19.06
N PRO A 18 7.83 4.31 -19.24
CA PRO A 18 6.89 4.83 -18.21
C PRO A 18 5.81 3.83 -17.72
N ARG A 19 5.88 2.55 -18.13
CA ARG A 19 5.01 1.42 -17.74
C ARG A 19 5.49 0.67 -16.48
N GLY A 20 6.51 1.16 -15.78
CA GLY A 20 7.07 0.52 -14.58
C GLY A 20 6.23 0.66 -13.31
N PHE A 21 5.03 1.25 -13.41
CA PHE A 21 4.15 1.55 -12.31
C PHE A 21 2.68 1.39 -12.77
N PRO A 22 1.78 0.85 -11.93
CA PRO A 22 2.03 0.30 -10.59
C PRO A 22 2.72 -1.07 -10.61
N LEU A 23 3.50 -1.34 -9.57
CA LEU A 23 4.07 -2.68 -9.34
C LEU A 23 2.94 -3.63 -8.91
N ARG A 24 2.79 -4.78 -9.58
CA ARG A 24 1.87 -5.81 -9.09
C ARG A 24 2.32 -6.32 -7.73
N ILE A 25 1.42 -6.30 -6.75
CA ILE A 25 1.65 -6.84 -5.42
C ILE A 25 0.88 -8.15 -5.29
N GLN A 26 1.59 -9.21 -4.89
CA GLN A 26 1.00 -10.47 -4.44
C GLN A 26 1.67 -10.80 -3.11
N ALA A 27 0.87 -10.99 -2.07
CA ALA A 27 1.35 -11.30 -0.74
C ALA A 27 0.79 -12.64 -0.28
N THR A 28 1.67 -13.47 0.28
CA THR A 28 1.29 -14.76 0.88
C THR A 28 0.83 -14.60 2.32
N GLU A 29 1.29 -13.54 3.00
CA GLU A 29 0.89 -13.18 4.35
C GLU A 29 0.69 -11.67 4.46
N ILE A 30 -0.48 -11.28 4.97
CA ILE A 30 -0.86 -9.88 5.21
C ILE A 30 -1.01 -9.69 6.72
N ARG A 31 -0.42 -8.60 7.23
CA ARG A 31 -0.51 -8.21 8.63
C ARG A 31 -1.12 -6.83 8.74
N VAL A 32 -2.04 -6.68 9.66
CA VAL A 32 -2.59 -5.39 10.08
C VAL A 32 -1.93 -5.02 11.39
N SER A 33 -1.28 -3.86 11.45
CA SER A 33 -0.66 -3.35 12.68
C SER A 33 -1.17 -1.94 12.95
N PRO A 34 -1.82 -1.70 14.10
CA PRO A 34 -2.39 -0.39 14.38
C PRO A 34 -1.32 0.69 14.41
N VAL A 35 -1.65 1.87 13.89
CA VAL A 35 -0.79 3.06 13.90
C VAL A 35 -1.64 4.24 14.34
N ASP A 36 -1.09 5.13 15.18
CA ASP A 36 -1.78 6.34 15.60
C ASP A 36 -2.27 7.15 14.40
N PHE A 37 -3.57 7.43 14.40
CA PHE A 37 -4.21 8.19 13.33
C PHE A 37 -3.74 9.65 13.37
N ASN A 38 -3.21 10.13 12.24
CA ASN A 38 -2.82 11.52 12.06
C ASN A 38 -3.46 12.06 10.77
N PRO A 39 -4.60 12.78 10.85
CA PRO A 39 -5.33 13.25 9.67
C PRO A 39 -4.51 14.21 8.82
N ASP A 40 -3.70 15.08 9.44
CA ASP A 40 -2.85 16.04 8.71
C ASP A 40 -1.78 15.32 7.87
N PHE A 41 -1.18 14.25 8.40
CA PHE A 41 -0.27 13.41 7.63
C PHE A 41 -0.97 12.77 6.43
N VAL A 42 -2.13 12.14 6.64
CA VAL A 42 -2.87 11.45 5.58
C VAL A 42 -3.27 12.43 4.48
N THR A 43 -3.85 13.56 4.84
CA THR A 43 -4.25 14.62 3.90
C THR A 43 -3.08 15.12 3.05
N ARG A 44 -1.90 15.30 3.65
CA ARG A 44 -0.68 15.73 2.91
C ARG A 44 -0.06 14.65 2.04
N MET A 45 -0.37 13.38 2.30
CA MET A 45 0.17 12.25 1.55
C MET A 45 -0.68 11.87 0.34
N ILE A 46 -2.01 11.92 0.45
CA ILE A 46 -2.94 11.63 -0.65
C ILE A 46 -2.55 12.31 -1.99
N PRO A 47 -2.20 13.62 -2.08
CA PRO A 47 -1.86 14.25 -3.35
C PRO A 47 -0.49 13.81 -3.92
N LYS A 48 0.34 13.13 -3.13
CA LYS A 48 1.65 12.60 -3.56
C LYS A 48 1.57 11.14 -4.01
N MET A 49 0.38 10.55 -3.92
CA MET A 49 0.14 9.15 -4.18
C MET A 49 -0.57 8.97 -5.51
N GLU A 50 -0.29 7.85 -6.17
CA GLU A 50 -1.11 7.39 -7.27
C GLU A 50 -2.31 6.64 -6.70
N TRP A 51 -3.47 7.30 -6.70
CA TRP A 51 -4.69 6.78 -6.08
C TRP A 51 -5.13 5.44 -6.67
N THR A 52 -5.14 5.35 -8.01
CA THR A 52 -5.51 4.12 -8.73
C THR A 52 -4.63 2.95 -8.30
N ALA A 53 -3.32 3.17 -8.20
CA ALA A 53 -2.38 2.14 -7.77
C ALA A 53 -2.59 1.69 -6.32
N LEU A 54 -2.95 2.61 -5.42
CA LEU A 54 -3.29 2.28 -4.04
C LEU A 54 -4.54 1.39 -3.99
N VAL A 55 -5.59 1.78 -4.72
CA VAL A 55 -6.85 1.04 -4.80
C VAL A 55 -6.61 -0.36 -5.37
N GLU A 56 -5.89 -0.48 -6.48
CA GLU A 56 -5.57 -1.79 -7.09
C GLU A 56 -4.75 -2.68 -6.15
N ALA A 57 -3.76 -2.10 -5.44
CA ALA A 57 -2.97 -2.82 -4.47
C ALA A 57 -3.82 -3.30 -3.28
N ALA A 58 -4.67 -2.43 -2.75
CA ALA A 58 -5.54 -2.76 -1.62
C ALA A 58 -6.63 -3.78 -2.01
N GLU A 59 -7.19 -3.68 -3.22
CA GLU A 59 -8.13 -4.66 -3.80
C GLU A 59 -7.45 -6.03 -3.98
N SER A 60 -6.23 -6.06 -4.53
CA SER A 60 -5.45 -7.29 -4.70
C SER A 60 -5.12 -8.00 -3.37
N LEU A 61 -5.03 -7.24 -2.28
CA LEU A 61 -4.80 -7.76 -0.94
C LEU A 61 -6.11 -8.08 -0.19
N GLY A 62 -7.29 -7.76 -0.74
CA GLY A 62 -8.57 -7.92 -0.05
C GLY A 62 -8.80 -6.94 1.12
N HIS A 63 -8.03 -5.85 1.17
CA HIS A 63 -8.05 -4.84 2.24
C HIS A 63 -8.40 -3.44 1.73
N LEU A 64 -9.19 -3.33 0.65
CA LEU A 64 -9.59 -2.04 0.08
C LEU A 64 -10.32 -1.11 1.08
N SER A 65 -10.85 -1.66 2.19
CA SER A 65 -11.46 -0.89 3.29
C SER A 65 -12.52 0.12 2.80
N GLU A 66 -13.34 -0.31 1.83
CA GLU A 66 -14.41 0.49 1.23
C GLU A 66 -13.94 1.81 0.57
N LEU A 67 -12.65 1.92 0.26
CA LEU A 67 -12.15 3.09 -0.45
C LEU A 67 -12.78 3.21 -1.84
N PRO A 68 -13.21 4.42 -2.24
CA PRO A 68 -13.76 4.66 -3.57
C PRO A 68 -12.68 4.51 -4.64
N ARG A 69 -13.10 4.04 -5.82
CA ARG A 69 -12.20 3.90 -6.98
C ARG A 69 -11.61 5.23 -7.46
N GLN A 70 -12.30 6.33 -7.18
CA GLN A 70 -11.87 7.68 -7.48
C GLN A 70 -11.76 8.49 -6.19
N LEU A 71 -10.76 9.36 -6.12
CA LEU A 71 -10.58 10.26 -5.00
C LEU A 71 -11.77 11.25 -4.95
N LYS A 72 -12.45 11.29 -3.81
CA LYS A 72 -13.60 12.18 -3.57
C LYS A 72 -13.13 13.63 -3.39
N GLU A 73 -13.85 14.60 -3.94
CA GLU A 73 -13.57 16.02 -3.68
C GLU A 73 -13.87 16.40 -2.22
N GLY A 74 -13.04 17.30 -1.64
CA GLY A 74 -13.23 17.75 -0.26
C GLY A 74 -12.93 16.68 0.80
N TYR A 75 -12.20 15.61 0.44
CA TYR A 75 -11.81 14.52 1.35
C TYR A 75 -11.08 15.00 2.62
N GLU A 76 -10.46 16.17 2.57
CA GLU A 76 -9.68 16.77 3.67
C GLU A 76 -10.51 17.00 4.93
N LYS A 77 -11.84 17.13 4.79
CA LYS A 77 -12.78 17.36 5.91
C LYS A 77 -13.52 16.08 6.33
N ASP A 78 -13.28 14.97 5.66
CA ASP A 78 -13.99 13.71 5.84
C ASP A 78 -13.11 12.76 6.68
N GLU A 79 -13.20 12.88 8.01
CA GLU A 79 -12.34 12.10 8.93
C GLU A 79 -12.53 10.58 8.75
N ASP A 80 -13.76 10.13 8.49
CA ASP A 80 -14.06 8.72 8.23
C ASP A 80 -13.31 8.22 6.99
N PHE A 81 -13.35 9.00 5.91
CA PHE A 81 -12.56 8.72 4.72
C PHE A 81 -11.05 8.71 5.02
N LEU A 82 -10.53 9.70 5.75
CA LEU A 82 -9.12 9.77 6.10
C LEU A 82 -8.68 8.57 6.97
N ARG A 83 -9.55 8.06 7.85
CA ARG A 83 -9.29 6.85 8.65
C ARG A 83 -9.22 5.60 7.77
N LYS A 84 -10.10 5.48 6.77
CA LYS A 84 -10.04 4.38 5.79
C LYS A 84 -8.75 4.43 4.98
N VAL A 85 -8.34 5.62 4.53
CA VAL A 85 -7.05 5.79 3.84
C VAL A 85 -5.88 5.46 4.75
N HIS A 86 -5.88 5.95 5.99
CA HIS A 86 -4.86 5.64 7.00
C HIS A 86 -4.68 4.14 7.19
N HIS A 87 -5.79 3.41 7.35
CA HIS A 87 -5.78 1.97 7.53
C HIS A 87 -5.03 1.26 6.41
N VAL A 88 -5.46 1.50 5.17
CA VAL A 88 -4.84 0.91 3.98
C VAL A 88 -3.38 1.35 3.84
N LEU A 89 -3.08 2.62 4.09
CA LEU A 89 -1.78 3.21 3.83
C LEU A 89 -0.70 2.78 4.82
N LEU A 90 -1.05 2.71 6.11
CA LEU A 90 -0.09 2.62 7.22
C LEU A 90 -0.22 1.36 8.06
N GLU A 91 -1.42 0.81 8.17
CA GLU A 91 -1.71 -0.34 9.03
C GLU A 91 -1.61 -1.66 8.27
N VAL A 92 -2.06 -1.68 7.00
CA VAL A 92 -1.93 -2.84 6.12
C VAL A 92 -0.49 -2.99 5.63
N ARG A 93 0.11 -4.13 5.94
CA ARG A 93 1.47 -4.48 5.51
C ARG A 93 1.52 -5.89 4.96
N VAL A 94 2.30 -6.06 3.90
CA VAL A 94 2.65 -7.39 3.38
C VAL A 94 3.87 -7.91 4.12
N SER A 95 3.80 -9.13 4.62
CA SER A 95 4.94 -9.82 5.21
C SER A 95 5.77 -10.46 4.09
N PRO A 96 7.12 -10.41 4.13
CA PRO A 96 7.90 -11.23 3.21
C PRO A 96 7.54 -12.70 3.43
N SER A 97 7.24 -13.42 2.34
CA SER A 97 6.96 -14.85 2.43
C SER A 97 8.17 -15.58 3.00
N PRO A 98 8.02 -16.44 4.03
CA PRO A 98 9.14 -17.19 4.60
C PRO A 98 9.83 -18.12 3.59
N SER A 99 9.17 -18.43 2.47
CA SER A 99 9.69 -19.25 1.37
C SER A 99 10.90 -18.67 0.62
N SER A 100 11.42 -17.49 0.98
CA SER A 100 12.73 -17.00 0.52
C SER A 100 13.85 -17.07 1.57
N LEU A 101 13.55 -17.47 2.82
CA LEU A 101 14.52 -17.57 3.91
C LEU A 101 14.82 -19.00 4.37
N GLU A 102 14.07 -20.01 3.90
CA GLU A 102 14.29 -21.42 4.23
C GLU A 102 15.47 -22.10 3.49
N PHE A 103 16.30 -21.35 2.75
CA PHE A 103 17.52 -21.89 2.12
C PHE A 103 18.81 -21.68 2.94
N PHE A 104 18.73 -21.09 4.13
CA PHE A 104 19.89 -20.91 5.01
C PHE A 104 19.72 -21.67 6.33
N GLN A 105 19.68 -23.01 6.27
CA GLN A 105 20.13 -23.83 7.37
C GLN A 105 21.37 -24.63 6.92
N PRO A 106 22.48 -24.58 7.66
CA PRO A 106 23.62 -25.45 7.37
C PRO A 106 23.17 -26.89 7.60
N GLN A 107 23.24 -27.71 6.55
CA GLN A 107 23.12 -29.15 6.72
C GLN A 107 24.30 -29.61 7.57
N GLY A 108 23.99 -30.26 8.70
CA GLY A 108 24.98 -30.89 9.57
C GLY A 108 25.70 -32.05 8.90
#